data_AF-A0A6S7A281-F1
#
_entry.id   AF-A0A6S7A281-F1
#
_cell.length_a   1.000
_cell.length_b   1.000
_cell.length_c   1.000
_cell.angle_alpha   90.00
_cell.angle_beta   90.00
_cell.angle_gamma   90.00
#
_symmetry.space_group_name_H-M   'P 1'
#
loop_
_entity.id
_entity.type
_entity.pdbx_description
1 polymer ?
#
loop_
_entity_poly.entity_id
_entity_poly.type
_entity_poly.pdbx_seq_one_letter_code
_entity_poly.pdbx_strand_id
1 'polypeptide(L)'
;MSTSHPLLDEDDLSGMVTDLKRWPNVAIDHGPFELAVTPYLTFYFTYEPVHFLQATLDMVDVHTAFEALLGNPYLIATHPDSERPHPYGSKKLGDLREWIKKTPVEETFTVKFTDEENHQSSPTHAAYLWREPTLGQREQCYSSIQFYYRWQWWLDNKEAWRKFVLDTIARLKPAQVYSGFSMANPLEFGMRSEVAVWDRALAPHFYGLDTDYPFGMMFTPDLPSGIRPPTWGFFLSDVWRKKLSMTREDVAAHLHDSRIRIDTLSAGQWIELGQQPDLYPVENGLPELPVMLNRMLRRIRHPQLDLIGSGEWDGDPNERFNRRDTQRWLARFDDDSDWPTPEIRGLAPRAPLIEPTPSHVIAGEPIPTEGWWYTLAKHGSRQHFKAGDLAPQISQGASRGRVIWQRDIDQDAAKAEPPSLASPGAVRVRSGEPCPYPGIWVCEDEPGAPQPFAYQTPMPQVNGRDVCWAMVKFLR
;
A
#
# COMPACT_ATOMS: atom_id res chain seq x y z
N MET A 1 16.36 -13.16 2.49
CA MET A 1 17.81 -13.11 2.70
C MET A 1 18.09 -13.09 4.19
N SER A 2 19.18 -13.73 4.64
CA SER A 2 19.59 -13.75 6.05
C SER A 2 20.76 -12.80 6.19
N THR A 3 20.52 -11.57 6.63
CA THR A 3 21.60 -10.58 6.75
C THR A 3 21.98 -10.46 8.21
N SER A 4 22.94 -11.28 8.63
CA SER A 4 23.70 -11.07 9.88
C SER A 4 24.57 -9.79 9.86
N HIS A 5 24.44 -8.96 8.81
CA HIS A 5 25.21 -7.75 8.55
C HIS A 5 24.26 -6.62 8.08
N PRO A 6 24.54 -5.35 8.42
CA PRO A 6 23.83 -4.21 7.85
C PRO A 6 23.92 -4.19 6.32
N LEU A 7 22.85 -3.75 5.66
CA LEU A 7 22.74 -3.57 4.20
C LEU A 7 23.53 -2.35 3.73
N LEU A 8 23.54 -1.29 4.54
CA LEU A 8 24.20 -0.03 4.23
C LEU A 8 24.93 0.50 5.47
N ASP A 9 26.03 1.20 5.25
CA ASP A 9 26.73 1.93 6.29
C ASP A 9 26.51 3.46 6.20
N GLU A 10 27.19 4.22 7.06
CA GLU A 10 27.06 5.68 7.11
C GLU A 10 27.62 6.37 5.84
N ASP A 11 28.65 5.80 5.23
CA ASP A 11 29.25 6.34 4.01
C ASP A 11 28.32 6.13 2.80
N ASP A 12 27.69 4.94 2.70
CA ASP A 12 26.66 4.64 1.70
C ASP A 12 25.50 5.65 1.77
N LEU A 13 24.96 5.87 2.97
CA LEU A 13 23.85 6.80 3.19
C LEU A 13 24.25 8.24 2.87
N SER A 14 25.39 8.69 3.38
CA SER A 14 25.90 10.05 3.18
C SER A 14 26.18 10.35 1.71
N GLY A 15 26.75 9.38 0.99
CA GLY A 15 26.98 9.43 -0.45
C GLY A 15 25.67 9.58 -1.21
N MET A 16 24.72 8.68 -0.98
CA MET A 16 23.41 8.70 -1.64
C MET A 16 22.64 10.00 -1.37
N VAL A 17 22.65 10.50 -0.13
CA VAL A 17 22.03 11.79 0.23
C VAL A 17 22.69 12.94 -0.51
N THR A 18 24.03 12.96 -0.61
CA THR A 18 24.77 14.01 -1.32
C THR A 18 24.44 14.02 -2.80
N ASP A 19 24.35 12.84 -3.43
CA ASP A 19 24.06 12.71 -4.85
C ASP A 19 22.59 13.06 -5.16
N LEU A 20 21.65 12.62 -4.33
CA LEU A 20 20.23 12.92 -4.49
C LEU A 20 19.91 14.42 -4.42
N LYS A 21 20.68 15.20 -3.64
CA LYS A 21 20.57 16.66 -3.61
C LYS A 21 21.00 17.33 -4.92
N ARG A 22 21.89 16.69 -5.70
CA ARG A 22 22.37 17.18 -7.00
C ARG A 22 21.52 16.68 -8.15
N TRP A 23 21.05 15.44 -8.04
CA TRP A 23 20.31 14.75 -9.08
C TRP A 23 19.30 13.79 -8.44
N PRO A 24 17.98 13.94 -8.66
CA PRO A 24 16.98 13.20 -7.88
C PRO A 24 16.73 11.76 -8.36
N ASN A 25 17.54 11.26 -9.31
CA ASN A 25 17.43 9.90 -9.84
C ASN A 25 18.80 9.22 -9.83
N VAL A 26 19.19 8.73 -8.64
CA VAL A 26 20.50 8.14 -8.35
C VAL A 26 20.30 6.66 -8.02
N ALA A 27 21.25 5.84 -8.46
CA ALA A 27 21.37 4.43 -8.10
C ALA A 27 22.58 4.23 -7.18
N ILE A 28 22.49 3.27 -6.28
CA ILE A 28 23.57 2.78 -5.44
C ILE A 28 23.81 1.29 -5.71
N ASP A 29 25.08 0.95 -5.93
CA ASP A 29 25.54 -0.41 -6.20
C ASP A 29 25.82 -1.15 -4.89
N HIS A 30 25.17 -2.30 -4.71
CA HIS A 30 25.39 -3.20 -3.57
C HIS A 30 26.26 -4.40 -3.95
N GLY A 31 26.74 -4.47 -5.19
CA GLY A 31 27.52 -5.55 -5.78
C GLY A 31 26.67 -6.46 -6.67
N PRO A 32 25.79 -7.32 -6.11
CA PRO A 32 24.96 -8.22 -6.92
C PRO A 32 23.68 -7.55 -7.45
N PHE A 33 23.34 -6.35 -6.97
CA PHE A 33 22.17 -5.58 -7.40
C PHE A 33 22.40 -4.08 -7.18
N GLU A 34 21.65 -3.26 -7.91
CA GLU A 34 21.61 -1.81 -7.73
C GLU A 34 20.21 -1.37 -7.24
N LEU A 35 20.15 -0.43 -6.30
CA LEU A 35 18.89 0.16 -5.85
C LEU A 35 18.87 1.65 -6.19
N ALA A 36 17.74 2.17 -6.66
CA ALA A 36 17.66 3.54 -7.15
C ALA A 36 16.44 4.30 -6.65
N VAL A 37 16.59 5.60 -6.42
CA VAL A 37 15.45 6.53 -6.35
C VAL A 37 15.10 6.93 -7.77
N THR A 38 13.83 6.83 -8.16
CA THR A 38 13.36 7.12 -9.52
C THR A 38 12.00 7.81 -9.47
N PRO A 39 11.66 8.66 -10.46
CA PRO A 39 10.30 9.11 -10.66
C PRO A 39 9.33 7.92 -10.78
N TYR A 40 8.18 8.04 -10.13
CA TYR A 40 7.12 7.05 -10.22
C TYR A 40 5.77 7.69 -10.57
N LEU A 41 4.83 6.87 -11.01
CA LEU A 41 3.44 7.23 -11.24
C LEU A 41 2.56 6.00 -10.98
N THR A 42 1.60 6.13 -10.07
CA THR A 42 0.73 5.00 -9.70
C THR A 42 -0.73 5.39 -9.71
N PHE A 43 -1.53 4.59 -10.41
CA PHE A 43 -2.98 4.70 -10.50
C PHE A 43 -3.62 3.64 -9.62
N TYR A 44 -4.50 4.04 -8.70
CA TYR A 44 -5.27 3.15 -7.84
C TYR A 44 -6.75 3.25 -8.18
N PHE A 45 -7.38 2.14 -8.54
CA PHE A 45 -8.75 2.12 -9.03
C PHE A 45 -9.49 0.85 -8.60
N THR A 46 -10.82 0.94 -8.58
CA THR A 46 -11.70 -0.22 -8.43
C THR A 46 -12.37 -0.52 -9.77
N TYR A 47 -13.00 -1.69 -9.88
CA TYR A 47 -13.79 -2.05 -11.03
C TYR A 47 -15.01 -2.85 -10.59
N GLU A 48 -16.13 -2.69 -11.31
CA GLU A 48 -17.29 -3.53 -11.06
C GLU A 48 -17.01 -4.95 -11.58
N PRO A 49 -17.31 -6.03 -10.83
CA PRO A 49 -16.97 -7.39 -11.22
C PRO A 49 -17.51 -7.79 -12.61
N VAL A 50 -18.68 -7.26 -13.02
CA VAL A 50 -19.24 -7.49 -14.36
C VAL A 50 -18.40 -6.89 -15.49
N HIS A 51 -17.58 -5.88 -15.18
CA HIS A 51 -16.73 -5.15 -16.13
C HIS A 51 -15.23 -5.53 -16.01
N PHE A 52 -14.89 -6.60 -15.26
CA PHE A 52 -13.49 -6.97 -15.00
C PHE A 52 -12.65 -7.17 -16.27
N LEU A 53 -13.22 -7.77 -17.32
CA LEU A 53 -12.54 -7.98 -18.59
C LEU A 53 -12.13 -6.65 -19.24
N GLN A 54 -13.07 -5.70 -19.29
CA GLN A 54 -12.83 -4.37 -19.85
C GLN A 54 -11.80 -3.61 -19.01
N ALA A 55 -11.93 -3.63 -17.69
CA ALA A 55 -10.96 -2.99 -16.79
C ALA A 55 -9.54 -3.55 -17.00
N THR A 56 -9.40 -4.86 -17.20
CA THR A 56 -8.08 -5.48 -17.45
C THR A 56 -7.52 -5.15 -18.82
N LEU A 57 -8.38 -5.08 -19.85
CA LEU A 57 -7.99 -4.61 -21.18
C LEU A 57 -7.52 -3.15 -21.15
N ASP A 58 -8.22 -2.30 -20.40
CA ASP A 58 -7.83 -0.90 -20.21
C ASP A 58 -6.47 -0.77 -19.52
N MET A 59 -6.14 -1.64 -18.55
CA MET A 59 -4.81 -1.68 -17.94
C MET A 59 -3.72 -1.99 -18.97
N VAL A 60 -3.94 -3.00 -19.83
CA VAL A 60 -2.99 -3.38 -20.88
C VAL A 60 -2.86 -2.29 -21.94
N ASP A 61 -3.96 -1.64 -22.33
CA ASP A 61 -3.93 -0.51 -23.25
C ASP A 61 -3.14 0.69 -22.68
N VAL A 62 -3.32 0.99 -21.39
CA VAL A 62 -2.56 2.04 -20.68
C VAL A 62 -1.07 1.71 -20.64
N HIS A 63 -0.72 0.46 -20.33
CA HIS A 63 0.65 -0.03 -20.41
C HIS A 63 1.24 0.15 -21.82
N THR A 64 0.55 -0.32 -22.86
CA THR A 64 1.04 -0.22 -24.25
C THR A 64 1.21 1.23 -24.68
N ALA A 65 0.32 2.14 -24.25
CA ALA A 65 0.47 3.56 -24.52
C ALA A 65 1.71 4.15 -23.84
N PHE A 66 1.99 3.76 -22.58
CA PHE A 66 3.18 4.21 -21.87
C PHE A 66 4.46 3.66 -22.49
N GLU A 67 4.49 2.36 -22.79
CA GLU A 67 5.61 1.70 -23.45
C GLU A 67 5.98 2.37 -24.78
N ALA A 68 4.98 2.72 -25.59
CA ALA A 68 5.19 3.40 -26.86
C ALA A 68 5.82 4.79 -26.67
N LEU A 69 5.46 5.53 -25.61
CA LEU A 69 6.07 6.82 -25.27
C LEU A 69 7.55 6.70 -24.87
N LEU A 70 7.94 5.56 -24.31
CA LEU A 70 9.32 5.27 -23.92
C LEU A 70 10.17 4.70 -25.07
N GLY A 71 9.55 4.34 -26.21
CA GLY A 71 10.25 3.70 -27.32
C GLY A 71 10.45 2.19 -27.15
N ASN A 72 9.60 1.52 -26.38
CA ASN A 72 9.64 0.07 -26.08
C ASN A 72 10.93 -0.38 -25.34
N PRO A 73 11.11 0.05 -24.08
CA PRO A 73 12.38 -0.12 -23.35
C PRO A 73 12.54 -1.48 -22.68
N TYR A 74 11.49 -2.30 -22.59
CA TYR A 74 11.50 -3.47 -21.70
C TYR A 74 12.33 -4.63 -22.23
N LEU A 75 13.12 -5.22 -21.34
CA LEU A 75 13.94 -6.41 -21.62
C LEU A 75 13.29 -7.68 -21.07
N ILE A 76 12.50 -7.56 -20.00
CA ILE A 76 11.91 -8.67 -19.27
C ILE A 76 10.44 -8.38 -18.99
N ALA A 77 9.61 -9.43 -19.05
CA ALA A 77 8.29 -9.45 -18.45
C ALA A 77 8.01 -10.73 -17.66
N THR A 78 7.05 -10.68 -16.74
CA THR A 78 6.59 -11.87 -16.02
C THR A 78 5.49 -12.61 -16.78
N HIS A 79 5.51 -13.94 -16.73
CA HIS A 79 4.43 -14.77 -17.25
C HIS A 79 3.13 -14.52 -16.43
N PRO A 80 1.96 -14.25 -17.05
CA PRO A 80 0.76 -13.85 -16.30
C PRO A 80 0.19 -14.87 -15.31
N ASP A 81 0.46 -16.16 -15.53
CA ASP A 81 0.07 -17.26 -14.61
C ASP A 81 1.21 -17.63 -13.63
N SER A 82 2.36 -18.15 -14.11
CA SER A 82 3.45 -18.54 -13.20
C SER A 82 4.22 -17.40 -12.51
N GLU A 83 3.99 -16.14 -12.89
CA GLU A 83 4.71 -14.93 -12.46
C GLU A 83 6.24 -14.95 -12.70
N ARG A 84 6.76 -15.97 -13.40
CA ARG A 84 8.19 -16.12 -13.65
C ARG A 84 8.67 -15.12 -14.71
N PRO A 85 9.86 -14.53 -14.53
CA PRO A 85 10.41 -13.60 -15.51
C PRO A 85 10.92 -14.33 -16.76
N HIS A 86 10.67 -13.73 -17.93
CA HIS A 86 11.13 -14.18 -19.23
C HIS A 86 11.55 -12.99 -20.09
N PRO A 87 12.45 -13.18 -21.08
CA PRO A 87 12.76 -12.17 -22.08
C PRO A 87 11.49 -11.59 -22.69
N TYR A 88 11.41 -10.27 -22.78
CA TYR A 88 10.27 -9.58 -23.35
C TYR A 88 10.09 -9.97 -24.83
N GLY A 89 8.85 -10.19 -25.27
CA GLY A 89 8.54 -10.76 -26.60
C GLY A 89 8.77 -12.28 -26.75
N SER A 90 9.20 -12.97 -25.69
CA SER A 90 9.30 -14.43 -25.68
C SER A 90 7.97 -15.13 -25.95
N LYS A 91 8.00 -16.22 -26.73
CA LYS A 91 6.83 -17.11 -26.95
C LYS A 91 6.23 -17.66 -25.65
N LYS A 92 7.01 -17.73 -24.56
CA LYS A 92 6.52 -18.18 -23.25
C LYS A 92 5.53 -17.20 -22.65
N LEU A 93 5.66 -15.90 -22.91
CA LEU A 93 4.76 -14.88 -22.39
C LEU A 93 3.38 -14.95 -23.04
N GLY A 94 3.32 -15.35 -24.32
CA GLY A 94 2.07 -15.41 -25.07
C GLY A 94 1.47 -14.03 -25.35
N ASP A 95 0.19 -14.00 -25.73
CA ASP A 95 -0.57 -12.76 -25.91
C ASP A 95 -1.30 -12.39 -24.62
N LEU A 96 -1.04 -11.19 -24.09
CA LEU A 96 -1.69 -10.68 -22.88
C LEU A 96 -3.21 -10.62 -23.02
N ARG A 97 -3.75 -10.31 -24.21
CA ARG A 97 -5.20 -10.27 -24.44
C ARG A 97 -5.84 -11.65 -24.33
N GLU A 98 -5.10 -12.70 -24.66
CA GLU A 98 -5.57 -14.07 -24.46
C GLU A 98 -5.45 -14.49 -22.99
N TRP A 99 -4.44 -14.03 -22.26
CA TRP A 99 -4.36 -14.24 -20.81
C TRP A 99 -5.50 -13.57 -20.06
N ILE A 100 -5.85 -12.33 -20.43
CA ILE A 100 -6.98 -11.59 -19.82
C ILE A 100 -8.28 -12.39 -19.89
N LYS A 101 -8.55 -13.10 -21.00
CA LYS A 101 -9.75 -13.94 -21.16
C LYS A 101 -9.70 -15.22 -20.32
N LYS A 102 -8.50 -15.70 -19.99
CA LYS A 102 -8.27 -16.93 -19.22
C LYS A 102 -8.24 -16.69 -17.72
N THR A 103 -7.88 -15.50 -17.27
CA THR A 103 -7.81 -15.15 -15.84
C THR A 103 -9.19 -14.74 -15.33
N PRO A 104 -9.89 -15.59 -14.55
CA PRO A 104 -11.23 -15.31 -14.04
C PRO A 104 -11.23 -14.14 -13.04
N VAL A 105 -12.40 -13.58 -12.72
CA VAL A 105 -12.52 -12.37 -11.87
C VAL A 105 -12.09 -12.64 -10.42
N GLU A 106 -12.16 -13.89 -9.98
CA GLU A 106 -11.74 -14.37 -8.66
C GLU A 106 -10.22 -14.55 -8.55
N GLU A 107 -9.49 -14.44 -9.66
CA GLU A 107 -8.02 -14.53 -9.70
C GLU A 107 -7.39 -13.17 -9.99
N THR A 108 -6.23 -12.94 -9.38
CA THR A 108 -5.40 -11.77 -9.66
C THR A 108 -4.92 -11.84 -11.10
N PHE A 109 -5.03 -10.74 -11.85
CA PHE A 109 -4.28 -10.58 -13.09
C PHE A 109 -3.06 -9.70 -12.79
N THR A 110 -1.87 -10.28 -12.90
CA THR A 110 -0.62 -9.58 -12.60
C THR A 110 0.41 -9.79 -13.70
N VAL A 111 0.97 -8.68 -14.19
CA VAL A 111 2.05 -8.69 -15.18
C VAL A 111 2.99 -7.53 -14.89
N LYS A 112 4.29 -7.81 -14.90
CA LYS A 112 5.33 -6.83 -14.58
C LYS A 112 6.34 -6.78 -15.71
N PHE A 113 6.79 -5.58 -16.03
CA PHE A 113 7.75 -5.27 -17.09
C PHE A 113 8.91 -4.46 -16.50
N THR A 114 10.12 -4.74 -16.94
CA THR A 114 11.33 -4.02 -16.52
C THR A 114 12.33 -3.91 -17.68
N ASP A 115 13.08 -2.81 -17.71
CA ASP A 115 14.23 -2.62 -18.59
C ASP A 115 15.54 -3.19 -18.02
N GLU A 116 15.48 -3.83 -16.85
CA GLU A 116 16.64 -4.46 -16.20
C GLU A 116 16.73 -5.96 -16.49
N GLU A 117 17.92 -6.42 -16.92
CA GLU A 117 18.22 -7.86 -17.01
C GLU A 117 18.38 -8.49 -15.63
N ASN A 118 18.96 -7.75 -14.68
CA ASN A 118 19.05 -8.18 -13.30
C ASN A 118 17.76 -7.82 -12.55
N HIS A 119 16.88 -8.79 -12.36
CA HIS A 119 15.59 -8.58 -11.71
C HIS A 119 15.69 -8.14 -10.24
N GLN A 120 16.89 -8.25 -9.62
CA GLN A 120 17.14 -7.74 -8.28
C GLN A 120 17.44 -6.24 -8.25
N SER A 121 17.72 -5.64 -9.40
CA SER A 121 18.05 -4.23 -9.52
C SER A 121 16.80 -3.36 -9.76
N SER A 122 16.85 -2.14 -9.26
CA SER A 122 15.82 -1.13 -9.47
C SER A 122 15.72 -0.77 -10.95
N PRO A 123 14.52 -0.73 -11.55
CA PRO A 123 14.36 -0.37 -12.94
C PRO A 123 14.61 1.11 -13.21
N THR A 124 15.11 1.42 -14.40
CA THR A 124 15.04 2.79 -14.94
C THR A 124 13.71 3.06 -15.62
N HIS A 125 13.08 2.03 -16.18
CA HIS A 125 11.70 2.02 -16.64
C HIS A 125 11.01 0.70 -16.29
N ALA A 126 9.80 0.79 -15.77
CA ALA A 126 8.99 -0.38 -15.47
C ALA A 126 7.51 -0.06 -15.53
N ALA A 127 6.72 -1.13 -15.63
CA ALA A 127 5.27 -1.09 -15.51
C ALA A 127 4.81 -2.33 -14.75
N TYR A 128 4.09 -2.15 -13.65
CA TYR A 128 3.53 -3.22 -12.84
C TYR A 128 2.02 -3.10 -12.84
N LEU A 129 1.36 -4.09 -13.46
CA LEU A 129 -0.09 -4.16 -13.61
C LEU A 129 -0.60 -5.18 -12.59
N TRP A 130 -1.55 -4.76 -11.77
CA TRP A 130 -2.15 -5.62 -10.75
C TRP A 130 -3.66 -5.38 -10.67
N ARG A 131 -4.44 -6.34 -11.14
CA ARG A 131 -5.89 -6.37 -10.93
C ARG A 131 -6.18 -7.21 -9.70
N GLU A 132 -6.65 -6.57 -8.64
CA GLU A 132 -7.13 -7.25 -7.45
C GLU A 132 -8.29 -8.20 -7.80
N PRO A 133 -8.34 -9.43 -7.27
CA PRO A 133 -9.45 -10.34 -7.49
C PRO A 133 -10.69 -9.88 -6.72
N THR A 134 -11.87 -10.25 -7.23
CA THR A 134 -13.11 -10.13 -6.46
C THR A 134 -13.32 -11.39 -5.61
N LEU A 135 -12.91 -11.33 -4.33
CA LEU A 135 -13.08 -12.44 -3.38
C LEU A 135 -14.26 -12.17 -2.42
N GLY A 136 -15.42 -12.74 -2.74
CA GLY A 136 -16.60 -12.70 -1.84
C GLY A 136 -17.14 -11.29 -1.57
N GLN A 137 -17.54 -11.02 -0.32
CA GLN A 137 -18.06 -9.71 0.13
C GLN A 137 -16.97 -8.75 0.63
N ARG A 138 -15.68 -9.02 0.36
CA ARG A 138 -14.60 -8.13 0.80
C ARG A 138 -14.78 -6.76 0.13
N GLU A 139 -14.68 -5.68 0.92
CA GLU A 139 -14.56 -4.34 0.34
C GLU A 139 -13.39 -4.34 -0.65
N GLN A 140 -13.61 -3.83 -1.86
CA GLN A 140 -12.65 -3.98 -2.95
C GLN A 140 -11.36 -3.22 -2.62
N CYS A 141 -10.26 -3.96 -2.45
CA CYS A 141 -8.91 -3.40 -2.53
C CYS A 141 -8.71 -2.72 -3.90
N TYR A 142 -7.82 -1.73 -3.96
CA TYR A 142 -7.51 -1.10 -5.24
C TYR A 142 -6.70 -2.03 -6.14
N SER A 143 -7.14 -2.18 -7.38
CA SER A 143 -6.25 -2.54 -8.48
C SER A 143 -5.29 -1.38 -8.73
N SER A 144 -4.10 -1.69 -9.27
CA SER A 144 -3.08 -0.70 -9.53
C SER A 144 -2.35 -0.87 -10.86
N ILE A 145 -1.86 0.26 -11.37
CA ILE A 145 -0.81 0.30 -12.38
C ILE A 145 0.27 1.24 -11.87
N GLN A 146 1.47 0.73 -11.65
CA GLN A 146 2.64 1.51 -11.22
C GLN A 146 3.65 1.59 -12.36
N PHE A 147 4.18 2.79 -12.59
CA PHE A 147 5.21 3.06 -13.57
C PHE A 147 6.45 3.66 -12.91
N TYR A 148 7.62 3.26 -13.38
CA TYR A 148 8.89 3.95 -13.16
C TYR A 148 9.43 4.45 -14.49
N TYR A 149 10.12 5.57 -14.49
CA TYR A 149 10.70 6.16 -15.70
C TYR A 149 11.90 7.04 -15.37
N ARG A 150 12.87 7.11 -16.30
CA ARG A 150 14.07 7.93 -16.11
C ARG A 150 13.74 9.40 -15.95
N TRP A 151 14.42 10.05 -15.01
CA TRP A 151 14.26 11.48 -14.77
C TRP A 151 14.61 12.33 -15.99
N GLN A 152 15.72 12.00 -16.68
CA GLN A 152 16.09 12.70 -17.90
C GLN A 152 15.02 12.56 -19.00
N TRP A 153 14.43 11.36 -19.16
CA TRP A 153 13.35 11.17 -20.11
C TRP A 153 12.14 12.05 -19.76
N TRP A 154 11.77 12.16 -18.48
CA TRP A 154 10.69 13.04 -18.06
C TRP A 154 10.99 14.51 -18.36
N LEU A 155 12.22 14.98 -18.11
CA LEU A 155 12.64 16.36 -18.44
C LEU A 155 12.42 16.68 -19.92
N ASP A 156 12.68 15.72 -20.79
CA ASP A 156 12.57 15.85 -22.24
C ASP A 156 11.13 15.67 -22.75
N ASN A 157 10.23 15.05 -21.97
CA ASN A 157 8.91 14.58 -22.42
C ASN A 157 7.74 15.02 -21.52
N LYS A 158 7.89 16.10 -20.73
CA LYS A 158 6.90 16.56 -19.73
C LYS A 158 5.46 16.64 -20.26
N GLU A 159 5.26 17.24 -21.43
CA GLU A 159 3.91 17.40 -22.01
C GLU A 159 3.31 16.07 -22.49
N ALA A 160 4.12 15.19 -23.07
CA ALA A 160 3.68 13.87 -23.50
C ALA A 160 3.31 12.99 -22.29
N TRP A 161 4.15 13.02 -21.26
CA TRP A 161 3.89 12.35 -19.98
C TRP A 161 2.61 12.86 -19.34
N ARG A 162 2.40 14.18 -19.29
CA ARG A 162 1.20 14.74 -18.69
C ARG A 162 -0.05 14.38 -19.47
N LYS A 163 -0.01 14.45 -20.81
CA LYS A 163 -1.11 13.98 -21.65
C LYS A 163 -1.46 12.53 -21.34
N PHE A 164 -0.45 11.67 -21.20
CA PHE A 164 -0.64 10.28 -20.80
C PHE A 164 -1.33 10.14 -19.44
N VAL A 165 -0.92 10.92 -18.43
CA VAL A 165 -1.56 10.92 -17.10
C VAL A 165 -3.05 11.27 -17.21
N LEU A 166 -3.38 12.37 -17.88
CA LEU A 166 -4.77 12.84 -18.00
C LEU A 166 -5.64 11.86 -18.80
N ASP A 167 -5.13 11.32 -19.91
CA ASP A 167 -5.82 10.31 -20.72
C ASP A 167 -6.05 9.01 -19.92
N THR A 168 -5.07 8.61 -19.11
CA THR A 168 -5.17 7.43 -18.22
C THR A 168 -6.21 7.65 -17.12
N ILE A 169 -6.25 8.82 -16.49
CA ILE A 169 -7.28 9.18 -15.51
C ILE A 169 -8.67 9.14 -16.15
N ALA A 170 -8.82 9.68 -17.37
CA ALA A 170 -10.09 9.68 -18.07
C ALA A 170 -10.58 8.25 -18.40
N ARG A 171 -9.65 7.34 -18.73
CA ARG A 171 -9.95 5.93 -19.03
C ARG A 171 -10.27 5.12 -17.77
N LEU A 172 -9.36 5.11 -16.79
CA LEU A 172 -9.45 4.23 -15.61
C LEU A 172 -10.34 4.79 -14.50
N LYS A 173 -10.59 6.11 -14.49
CA LYS A 173 -11.31 6.83 -13.42
C LYS A 173 -10.81 6.42 -12.02
N PRO A 174 -9.49 6.52 -11.76
CA PRO A 174 -8.90 6.06 -10.53
C PRO A 174 -9.46 6.80 -9.31
N ALA A 175 -9.51 6.11 -8.17
CA ALA A 175 -9.86 6.74 -6.92
C ALA A 175 -8.72 7.63 -6.41
N GLN A 176 -7.47 7.21 -6.61
CA GLN A 176 -6.28 7.95 -6.20
C GLN A 176 -5.18 7.79 -7.27
N VAL A 177 -4.40 8.84 -7.51
CA VAL A 177 -3.17 8.78 -8.34
C VAL A 177 -2.10 9.58 -7.64
N TYR A 178 -0.88 9.05 -7.63
CA TYR A 178 0.27 9.70 -7.03
C TYR A 178 1.46 9.66 -7.97
N SER A 179 2.26 10.73 -7.94
CA SER A 179 3.52 10.83 -8.65
C SER A 179 4.51 11.70 -7.89
N GLY A 180 5.77 11.33 -7.97
CA GLY A 180 6.89 11.97 -7.26
C GLY A 180 8.13 11.11 -7.42
N PHE A 181 9.00 11.11 -6.41
CA PHE A 181 10.15 10.21 -6.33
C PHE A 181 9.93 9.16 -5.24
N SER A 182 10.31 7.92 -5.52
CA SER A 182 10.36 6.83 -4.54
C SER A 182 11.57 5.95 -4.83
N MET A 183 11.93 5.07 -3.90
CA MET A 183 12.77 3.94 -4.27
C MET A 183 12.05 3.10 -5.32
N ALA A 184 12.73 2.83 -6.44
CA ALA A 184 12.21 2.02 -7.52
C ALA A 184 12.29 0.56 -7.13
N ASN A 185 11.13 -0.06 -7.03
CA ASN A 185 10.99 -1.43 -6.60
C ASN A 185 11.51 -2.41 -7.68
N PRO A 186 12.51 -3.27 -7.41
CA PRO A 186 12.97 -4.28 -8.37
C PRO A 186 11.88 -5.26 -8.81
N LEU A 187 12.08 -5.97 -9.91
CA LEU A 187 11.11 -6.98 -10.36
C LEU A 187 11.00 -8.14 -9.35
N GLU A 188 12.12 -8.55 -8.78
CA GLU A 188 12.18 -9.61 -7.77
C GLU A 188 11.51 -9.14 -6.47
N PHE A 189 10.42 -9.82 -6.11
CA PHE A 189 9.59 -9.45 -4.97
C PHE A 189 10.35 -9.48 -3.63
N GLY A 190 11.37 -10.35 -3.49
CA GLY A 190 12.20 -10.42 -2.29
C GLY A 190 12.91 -9.11 -1.97
N MET A 191 13.29 -8.34 -2.99
CA MET A 191 14.06 -7.09 -2.86
C MET A 191 13.31 -5.95 -2.17
N ARG A 192 12.01 -6.11 -1.92
CA ARG A 192 11.20 -5.14 -1.16
C ARG A 192 11.74 -4.97 0.26
N SER A 193 12.34 -6.01 0.82
CA SER A 193 12.96 -5.96 2.15
C SER A 193 14.12 -4.96 2.18
N GLU A 194 14.97 -4.97 1.16
CA GLU A 194 16.15 -4.13 1.02
C GLU A 194 15.77 -2.68 0.64
N VAL A 195 14.78 -2.53 -0.25
CA VAL A 195 14.20 -1.22 -0.57
C VAL A 195 13.64 -0.53 0.68
N ALA A 196 12.96 -1.27 1.57
CA ALA A 196 12.38 -0.70 2.79
C ALA A 196 13.44 -0.17 3.77
N VAL A 197 14.66 -0.73 3.76
CA VAL A 197 15.78 -0.21 4.55
C VAL A 197 16.20 1.17 4.03
N TRP A 198 16.35 1.30 2.71
CA TRP A 198 16.67 2.56 2.05
C TRP A 198 15.58 3.62 2.22
N ASP A 199 14.31 3.25 2.07
CA ASP A 199 13.18 4.16 2.31
C ASP A 199 13.26 4.77 3.71
N ARG A 200 13.50 3.95 4.74
CA ARG A 200 13.61 4.41 6.13
C ARG A 200 14.88 5.22 6.38
N ALA A 201 16.00 4.85 5.78
CA ALA A 201 17.27 5.55 5.94
C ALA A 201 17.25 6.94 5.29
N LEU A 202 16.60 7.10 4.13
CA LEU A 202 16.53 8.36 3.38
C LEU A 202 15.41 9.30 3.84
N ALA A 203 14.32 8.78 4.40
CA ALA A 203 13.16 9.59 4.79
C ALA A 203 13.44 10.73 5.80
N PRO A 204 14.44 10.65 6.70
CA PRO A 204 14.89 11.79 7.52
C PRO A 204 15.59 12.91 6.75
N HIS A 205 16.00 12.68 5.49
CA HIS A 205 16.78 13.62 4.69
C HIS A 205 15.95 14.32 3.61
N PHE A 206 14.81 13.76 3.22
CA PHE A 206 13.98 14.23 2.10
C PHE A 206 12.50 14.17 2.41
N TYR A 207 11.80 15.32 2.43
CA TYR A 207 10.35 15.35 2.61
C TYR A 207 9.56 14.84 1.39
N GLY A 208 10.16 14.96 0.21
CA GLY A 208 9.58 14.61 -1.08
C GLY A 208 9.78 13.17 -1.52
N LEU A 209 10.64 12.42 -0.84
CA LEU A 209 10.74 10.97 -1.02
C LEU A 209 9.42 10.35 -0.54
N ASP A 210 8.84 9.49 -1.36
CA ASP A 210 7.60 8.79 -1.10
C ASP A 210 7.82 7.29 -0.94
N THR A 211 6.93 6.61 -0.23
CA THR A 211 6.92 5.16 -0.07
C THR A 211 5.74 4.60 -0.85
N ASP A 212 5.90 4.47 -2.17
CA ASP A 212 4.84 3.96 -3.04
C ASP A 212 4.96 2.44 -3.23
N TYR A 213 4.26 1.70 -2.38
CA TYR A 213 4.26 0.24 -2.38
C TYR A 213 2.83 -0.32 -2.48
N PRO A 214 2.27 -0.45 -3.71
CA PRO A 214 0.92 -0.93 -3.92
C PRO A 214 0.60 -2.26 -3.20
N PHE A 215 1.56 -3.18 -3.14
CA PHE A 215 1.35 -4.46 -2.47
C PHE A 215 1.22 -4.32 -0.95
N GLY A 216 2.04 -3.50 -0.29
CA GLY A 216 1.90 -3.26 1.16
C GLY A 216 0.60 -2.53 1.49
N MET A 217 0.17 -1.65 0.60
CA MET A 217 -1.04 -0.85 0.73
C MET A 217 -2.36 -1.64 0.57
N MET A 218 -2.30 -2.96 0.34
CA MET A 218 -3.47 -3.86 0.33
C MET A 218 -3.80 -4.44 1.72
N PHE A 219 -2.89 -4.27 2.70
CA PHE A 219 -3.07 -4.78 4.06
C PHE A 219 -3.70 -3.71 4.95
N THR A 220 -4.55 -4.13 5.88
CA THR A 220 -5.32 -3.21 6.74
C THR A 220 -4.42 -2.51 7.76
N PRO A 221 -4.52 -1.17 7.91
CA PRO A 221 -5.40 -0.27 7.16
C PRO A 221 -4.88 -0.02 5.75
N ASP A 222 -5.72 -0.34 4.78
CA ASP A 222 -5.39 -0.33 3.36
C ASP A 222 -5.60 1.06 2.75
N LEU A 223 -5.15 1.26 1.51
CA LEU A 223 -5.30 2.56 0.85
C LEU A 223 -6.76 2.98 0.61
N PRO A 224 -7.76 2.10 0.43
CA PRO A 224 -9.18 2.49 0.48
C PRO A 224 -9.61 3.20 1.79
N SER A 225 -8.92 2.95 2.91
CA SER A 225 -9.22 3.54 4.22
C SER A 225 -8.85 5.03 4.34
N GLY A 226 -8.00 5.57 3.44
CA GLY A 226 -7.64 6.99 3.41
C GLY A 226 -6.70 7.36 2.27
N ILE A 227 -6.34 8.62 2.18
CA ILE A 227 -5.24 9.03 1.29
C ILE A 227 -3.91 9.05 2.05
N ARG A 228 -2.81 8.96 1.30
CA ARG A 228 -1.44 9.19 1.79
C ARG A 228 -1.00 10.60 1.42
N PRO A 229 -0.04 11.21 2.14
CA PRO A 229 0.36 12.59 1.90
C PRO A 229 1.11 12.73 0.57
N PRO A 230 0.56 13.46 -0.43
CA PRO A 230 1.23 13.61 -1.72
C PRO A 230 2.44 14.55 -1.61
N THR A 231 3.46 14.31 -2.43
CA THR A 231 4.69 15.13 -2.50
C THR A 231 4.76 16.01 -3.74
N TRP A 232 4.17 15.58 -4.86
CA TRP A 232 4.12 16.36 -6.10
C TRP A 232 2.78 16.20 -6.85
N GLY A 233 2.69 15.23 -7.76
CA GLY A 233 1.52 15.02 -8.61
C GLY A 233 0.47 14.18 -7.91
N PHE A 234 -0.78 14.66 -7.86
CA PHE A 234 -1.86 13.99 -7.14
C PHE A 234 -3.20 14.13 -7.85
N PHE A 235 -3.95 13.03 -7.95
CA PHE A 235 -5.35 13.08 -8.38
C PHE A 235 -6.29 13.04 -7.18
N LEU A 236 -6.95 14.18 -6.93
CA LEU A 236 -8.07 14.26 -5.99
C LEU A 236 -9.36 13.89 -6.72
N SER A 237 -9.75 12.62 -6.66
CA SER A 237 -11.04 12.17 -7.22
C SER A 237 -12.23 12.80 -6.49
N ASP A 238 -13.38 12.86 -7.15
CA ASP A 238 -14.62 13.35 -6.52
C ASP A 238 -15.04 12.51 -5.32
N VAL A 239 -14.69 11.22 -5.29
CA VAL A 239 -14.95 10.32 -4.14
C VAL A 239 -14.25 10.86 -2.89
N TRP A 240 -12.98 11.24 -3.01
CA TRP A 240 -12.20 11.78 -1.88
C TRP A 240 -12.49 13.26 -1.61
N ARG A 241 -12.67 14.08 -2.65
CA ARG A 241 -13.05 15.49 -2.49
C ARG A 241 -14.35 15.65 -1.72
N LYS A 242 -15.36 14.81 -1.99
CA LYS A 242 -16.64 14.85 -1.26
C LYS A 242 -16.46 14.60 0.23
N LYS A 243 -15.53 13.73 0.65
CA LYS A 243 -15.19 13.51 2.07
C LYS A 243 -14.59 14.75 2.74
N LEU A 244 -13.99 15.68 1.99
CA LEU A 244 -13.56 16.98 2.49
C LEU A 244 -14.69 18.00 2.64
N SER A 245 -15.88 17.72 2.12
CA SER A 245 -17.00 18.67 2.03
C SER A 245 -16.63 19.96 1.28
N MET A 246 -15.81 19.85 0.24
CA MET A 246 -15.34 20.98 -0.58
C MET A 246 -15.82 20.83 -2.02
N THR A 247 -16.17 21.92 -2.70
CA THR A 247 -16.37 21.97 -4.17
C THR A 247 -15.04 21.91 -4.92
N ARG A 248 -15.07 21.78 -6.25
CA ARG A 248 -13.83 21.81 -7.05
C ARG A 248 -13.23 23.22 -7.09
N GLU A 249 -14.09 24.22 -7.03
CA GLU A 249 -13.77 25.63 -6.90
C GLU A 249 -13.15 25.93 -5.53
N ASP A 250 -13.66 25.33 -4.46
CA ASP A 250 -13.05 25.46 -3.13
C ASP A 250 -11.63 24.88 -3.12
N VAL A 251 -11.41 23.72 -3.75
CA VAL A 251 -10.05 23.15 -3.89
C VAL A 251 -9.13 24.11 -4.62
N ALA A 252 -9.57 24.68 -5.75
CA ALA A 252 -8.80 25.66 -6.50
C ALA A 252 -8.52 26.94 -5.70
N ALA A 253 -9.47 27.40 -4.87
CA ALA A 253 -9.30 28.55 -4.01
C ALA A 253 -8.33 28.29 -2.84
N HIS A 254 -8.36 27.09 -2.24
CA HIS A 254 -7.42 26.70 -1.17
C HIS A 254 -5.99 26.54 -1.68
N LEU A 255 -5.84 26.17 -2.95
CA LEU A 255 -4.56 25.96 -3.62
C LEU A 255 -4.22 27.10 -4.61
N HIS A 256 -4.72 28.30 -4.34
CA HIS A 256 -4.48 29.47 -5.17
C HIS A 256 -3.03 29.98 -5.03
N ASP A 257 -2.12 29.32 -5.74
CA ASP A 257 -0.71 29.69 -5.90
C ASP A 257 -0.33 29.55 -7.38
N SER A 258 0.37 30.53 -7.94
CA SER A 258 0.75 30.55 -9.36
C SER A 258 1.67 29.40 -9.77
N ARG A 259 2.31 28.73 -8.81
CA ARG A 259 3.17 27.56 -9.02
C ARG A 259 2.36 26.26 -9.08
N ILE A 260 1.12 26.24 -8.59
CA ILE A 260 0.27 25.05 -8.60
C ILE A 260 -0.54 25.02 -9.88
N ARG A 261 -0.53 23.87 -10.56
CA ARG A 261 -1.39 23.60 -11.71
C ARG A 261 -2.51 22.66 -11.30
N ILE A 262 -3.73 22.96 -11.75
CA ILE A 262 -4.92 22.13 -11.51
C ILE A 262 -5.63 21.87 -12.84
N ASP A 263 -5.71 20.61 -13.25
CA ASP A 263 -6.51 20.17 -14.39
C ASP A 263 -7.81 19.54 -13.89
N THR A 264 -8.95 20.16 -14.24
CA THR A 264 -10.26 19.65 -13.85
C THR A 264 -10.74 18.61 -14.87
N LEU A 265 -10.98 17.39 -14.42
CA LEU A 265 -11.37 16.23 -15.22
C LEU A 265 -12.80 15.78 -14.88
N SER A 266 -13.35 14.82 -15.62
CA SER A 266 -14.72 14.34 -15.39
C SER A 266 -14.91 13.75 -13.99
N ALA A 267 -13.90 13.05 -13.45
CA ALA A 267 -13.97 12.33 -12.18
C ALA A 267 -13.22 12.97 -11.00
N GLY A 268 -12.65 14.18 -11.15
CA GLY A 268 -11.85 14.83 -10.11
C GLY A 268 -10.92 15.92 -10.65
N GLN A 269 -9.87 16.24 -9.88
CA GLN A 269 -8.86 17.23 -10.24
C GLN A 269 -7.45 16.63 -10.13
N TRP A 270 -6.67 16.75 -11.20
CA TRP A 270 -5.22 16.48 -11.17
C TRP A 270 -4.49 17.75 -10.71
N ILE A 271 -3.58 17.60 -9.76
CA ILE A 271 -2.90 18.71 -9.06
C ILE A 271 -1.39 18.46 -9.16
N GLU A 272 -0.65 19.42 -9.70
CA GLU A 272 0.82 19.43 -9.73
C GLU A 272 1.34 20.56 -8.84
N LEU A 273 2.21 20.23 -7.88
CA LEU A 273 2.84 21.19 -6.98
C LEU A 273 4.14 21.71 -7.58
N GLY A 274 4.15 22.92 -8.13
CA GLY A 274 5.34 23.47 -8.78
C GLY A 274 5.54 22.93 -10.20
N GLN A 275 6.67 23.29 -10.80
CA GLN A 275 6.94 22.97 -12.21
C GLN A 275 7.44 21.53 -12.44
N GLN A 276 7.87 20.85 -11.38
CA GLN A 276 8.49 19.52 -11.44
C GLN A 276 8.47 18.83 -10.07
N PRO A 277 8.61 17.49 -10.00
CA PRO A 277 8.78 16.82 -8.72
C PRO A 277 10.10 17.22 -8.07
N ASP A 278 10.14 17.18 -6.74
CA ASP A 278 11.31 17.50 -5.94
C ASP A 278 11.38 16.56 -4.72
N LEU A 279 12.59 16.25 -4.27
CA LEU A 279 12.86 15.47 -3.06
C LEU A 279 12.80 16.32 -1.80
N TYR A 280 12.84 17.65 -1.90
CA TYR A 280 12.77 18.58 -0.77
C TYR A 280 13.75 18.21 0.36
N PRO A 281 15.07 18.44 0.17
CA PRO A 281 16.07 18.19 1.21
C PRO A 281 15.67 18.89 2.51
N VAL A 282 15.67 18.14 3.60
CA VAL A 282 15.14 18.61 4.89
C VAL A 282 15.89 19.85 5.41
N GLU A 283 17.18 19.96 5.11
CA GLU A 283 18.02 21.13 5.47
C GLU A 283 17.57 22.45 4.83
N ASN A 284 16.74 22.39 3.77
CA ASN A 284 16.16 23.57 3.13
C ASN A 284 14.88 24.05 3.81
N GLY A 285 14.44 23.38 4.89
CA GLY A 285 13.21 23.70 5.61
C GLY A 285 11.97 23.05 5.00
N LEU A 286 10.81 23.36 5.57
CA LEU A 286 9.54 22.77 5.14
C LEU A 286 9.10 23.28 3.77
N PRO A 287 8.73 22.39 2.83
CA PRO A 287 8.34 22.81 1.49
C PRO A 287 6.91 23.38 1.50
N GLU A 288 6.78 24.63 1.05
CA GLU A 288 5.52 25.40 1.13
C GLU A 288 4.34 24.72 0.42
N LEU A 289 4.52 24.26 -0.82
CA LEU A 289 3.44 23.72 -1.64
C LEU A 289 2.92 22.37 -1.12
N PRO A 290 3.79 21.38 -0.77
CA PRO A 290 3.34 20.18 -0.07
C PRO A 290 2.65 20.48 1.26
N VAL A 291 3.14 21.43 2.08
CA VAL A 291 2.46 21.81 3.33
C VAL A 291 1.06 22.37 3.07
N MET A 292 0.92 23.26 2.08
CA MET A 292 -0.38 23.83 1.70
C MET A 292 -1.39 22.74 1.29
N LEU A 293 -0.99 21.84 0.39
CA LEU A 293 -1.84 20.73 -0.06
C LEU A 293 -2.19 19.79 1.09
N ASN A 294 -1.19 19.35 1.85
CA ASN A 294 -1.39 18.35 2.90
C ASN A 294 -2.20 18.90 4.09
N ARG A 295 -2.15 20.20 4.37
CA ARG A 295 -3.04 20.84 5.35
C ARG A 295 -4.52 20.70 4.93
N MET A 296 -4.84 20.92 3.65
CA MET A 296 -6.20 20.74 3.12
C MET A 296 -6.63 19.26 3.20
N LEU A 297 -5.72 18.35 2.85
CA LEU A 297 -5.96 16.91 2.76
C LEU A 297 -5.99 16.19 4.14
N ARG A 298 -5.49 16.81 5.21
CA ARG A 298 -5.30 16.19 6.54
C ARG A 298 -6.53 15.42 7.05
N ARG A 299 -7.75 15.91 6.81
CA ARG A 299 -9.01 15.29 7.30
C ARG A 299 -9.35 13.96 6.64
N ILE A 300 -8.83 13.69 5.44
CA ILE A 300 -9.09 12.45 4.70
C ILE A 300 -7.86 11.55 4.60
N ARG A 301 -6.72 11.99 5.16
CA ARG A 301 -5.52 11.18 5.29
C ARG A 301 -5.72 10.14 6.38
N HIS A 302 -5.41 8.88 6.10
CA HIS A 302 -5.52 7.85 7.13
C HIS A 302 -4.22 7.80 7.96
N PRO A 303 -4.28 8.06 9.28
CA PRO A 303 -3.10 8.34 10.08
C PRO A 303 -2.23 7.11 10.35
N GLN A 304 -2.77 5.91 10.13
CA GLN A 304 -2.08 4.65 10.37
C GLN A 304 -1.88 3.82 9.10
N LEU A 305 -2.01 4.42 7.89
CA LEU A 305 -1.78 3.69 6.64
C LEU A 305 -0.48 2.91 6.74
N ASP A 306 -0.55 1.62 6.45
CA ASP A 306 0.62 0.77 6.60
C ASP A 306 1.58 1.04 5.44
N LEU A 307 2.61 1.85 5.71
CA LEU A 307 3.74 2.03 4.80
C LEU A 307 4.81 0.96 5.02
N ILE A 308 4.57 0.06 5.98
CA ILE A 308 5.49 -1.03 6.32
C ILE A 308 5.36 -2.08 5.22
N GLY A 309 6.43 -2.22 4.43
CA GLY A 309 6.53 -3.31 3.47
C GLY A 309 6.81 -4.64 4.16
N SER A 310 8.04 -5.13 4.03
CA SER A 310 8.50 -6.33 4.73
C SER A 310 8.92 -5.97 6.15
N GLY A 311 8.29 -6.59 7.16
CA GLY A 311 8.64 -6.38 8.57
C GLY A 311 10.06 -6.85 8.90
N GLU A 312 10.62 -6.28 9.97
CA GLU A 312 11.88 -6.70 10.57
C GLU A 312 11.75 -8.10 11.17
N TRP A 313 12.78 -8.95 11.01
CA TRP A 313 12.85 -10.28 11.60
C TRP A 313 13.81 -10.26 12.79
N ASP A 314 13.62 -11.16 13.77
CA ASP A 314 14.50 -11.23 14.95
C ASP A 314 15.98 -11.35 14.54
N GLY A 315 16.79 -10.36 14.96
CA GLY A 315 18.23 -10.33 14.69
C GLY A 315 18.63 -9.70 13.34
N ASP A 316 17.68 -9.12 12.60
CA ASP A 316 17.99 -8.27 11.45
C ASP A 316 18.57 -6.92 11.92
N PRO A 317 19.80 -6.54 11.53
CA PRO A 317 20.41 -5.28 11.96
C PRO A 317 19.87 -4.05 11.20
N ASN A 318 18.97 -4.23 10.23
CA ASN A 318 18.51 -3.16 9.35
C ASN A 318 17.23 -2.49 9.82
N GLU A 319 17.31 -1.19 10.09
CA GLU A 319 16.16 -0.38 10.45
C GLU A 319 15.16 -0.26 9.29
N ARG A 320 13.88 -0.45 9.60
CA ARG A 320 12.76 -0.19 8.69
C ARG A 320 11.72 0.66 9.37
N PHE A 321 10.76 1.17 8.61
CA PHE A 321 9.61 1.85 9.20
C PHE A 321 8.92 0.93 10.20
N ASN A 322 8.88 1.36 11.46
CA ASN A 322 7.96 0.81 12.43
C ASN A 322 6.67 1.65 12.42
N ARG A 323 5.67 1.20 13.19
CA ARG A 323 4.36 1.89 13.26
C ARG A 323 4.47 3.35 13.70
N ARG A 324 5.34 3.66 14.68
CA ARG A 324 5.51 5.03 15.20
C ARG A 324 6.13 5.92 14.15
N ASP A 325 7.20 5.47 13.51
CA ASP A 325 7.87 6.23 12.45
C ASP A 325 6.96 6.46 11.25
N THR A 326 6.16 5.44 10.88
CA THR A 326 5.15 5.54 9.82
C THR A 326 4.16 6.68 10.11
N GLN A 327 3.61 6.74 11.31
CA GLN A 327 2.66 7.79 11.71
C GLN A 327 3.29 9.18 11.66
N ARG A 328 4.52 9.33 12.20
CA ARG A 328 5.26 10.59 12.19
C ARG A 328 5.57 11.05 10.76
N TRP A 329 6.00 10.13 9.90
CA TRP A 329 6.29 10.41 8.49
C TRP A 329 5.04 10.75 7.67
N LEU A 330 3.92 10.07 7.91
CA LEU A 330 2.63 10.41 7.29
C LEU A 330 2.17 11.83 7.65
N ALA A 331 2.51 12.28 8.87
CA ALA A 331 2.22 13.61 9.37
C ALA A 331 3.33 14.64 9.06
N ARG A 332 4.37 14.32 8.27
CA ARG A 332 5.57 15.19 8.10
C ARG A 332 5.28 16.63 7.65
N PHE A 333 4.15 16.88 7.00
CA PHE A 333 3.74 18.20 6.53
C PHE A 333 2.78 18.93 7.48
N ASP A 334 2.40 18.33 8.61
CA ASP A 334 1.50 18.95 9.57
C ASP A 334 2.24 20.01 10.41
N ASP A 335 1.50 21.02 10.87
CA ASP A 335 2.03 22.11 11.71
C ASP A 335 2.57 21.61 13.06
N ASP A 336 2.01 20.51 13.57
CA ASP A 336 2.37 19.82 14.82
C ASP A 336 3.31 18.61 14.62
N SER A 337 3.87 18.44 13.42
CA SER A 337 4.76 17.32 13.12
C SER A 337 6.12 17.44 13.80
N ASP A 338 6.63 16.30 14.27
CA ASP A 338 7.97 16.15 14.85
C ASP A 338 8.95 15.39 13.93
N TRP A 339 8.58 15.08 12.68
CA TRP A 339 9.44 14.35 11.73
C TRP A 339 10.37 15.30 10.95
N PRO A 340 11.67 15.02 10.78
CA PRO A 340 12.41 13.92 11.37
C PRO A 340 12.70 14.13 12.86
N THR A 341 13.12 15.35 13.23
CA THR A 341 13.12 15.85 14.62
C THR A 341 12.81 17.36 14.63
N PRO A 342 12.30 17.92 15.75
CA PRO A 342 12.06 19.36 15.87
C PRO A 342 13.30 20.23 15.64
N GLU A 343 14.48 19.76 16.07
CA GLU A 343 15.76 20.46 15.90
C GLU A 343 16.11 20.59 14.42
N ILE A 344 15.96 19.50 13.67
CA ILE A 344 16.20 19.46 12.23
C ILE A 344 15.17 20.32 11.46
N ARG A 345 13.92 20.38 11.93
CA ARG A 345 12.86 21.22 11.35
C ARG A 345 13.08 22.73 11.53
N GLY A 346 14.07 23.15 12.35
CA GLY A 346 14.29 24.56 12.68
C GLY A 346 13.16 25.19 13.50
N LEU A 347 12.28 24.36 14.10
CA LEU A 347 11.22 24.83 14.99
C LEU A 347 11.79 24.92 16.40
N ALA A 348 11.91 26.14 16.95
CA ALA A 348 12.09 26.28 18.40
C ALA A 348 10.96 25.51 19.12
N PRO A 349 11.25 24.79 20.21
CA PRO A 349 10.25 23.99 20.90
C PRO A 349 9.09 24.89 21.33
N ARG A 350 7.96 24.77 20.64
CA ARG A 350 6.75 25.46 21.05
C ARG A 350 6.08 24.64 22.16
N ALA A 351 5.43 25.36 23.06
CA ALA A 351 4.67 24.91 24.22
C ALA A 351 4.00 23.54 24.04
N PRO A 352 3.87 22.74 25.13
CA PRO A 352 3.50 21.34 25.07
C PRO A 352 2.33 21.09 24.11
N LEU A 353 2.59 20.14 23.21
CA LEU A 353 1.64 19.58 22.25
C LEU A 353 0.25 19.49 22.88
N ILE A 354 -0.78 19.99 22.18
CA ILE A 354 -2.10 19.40 22.36
C ILE A 354 -1.91 17.96 21.91
N GLU A 355 -1.98 17.01 22.85
CA GLU A 355 -1.78 15.60 22.54
C GLU A 355 -2.68 15.23 21.35
N PRO A 356 -2.11 14.69 20.26
CA PRO A 356 -2.91 14.22 19.14
C PRO A 356 -3.93 13.25 19.71
N THR A 357 -5.22 13.49 19.41
CA THR A 357 -6.29 12.61 19.88
C THR A 357 -5.93 11.17 19.51
N PRO A 358 -5.65 10.28 20.49
CA PRO A 358 -5.14 8.98 20.15
C PRO A 358 -6.20 8.25 19.34
N SER A 359 -5.79 7.75 18.17
CA SER A 359 -6.67 7.04 17.23
C SER A 359 -6.80 5.56 17.58
N HIS A 360 -6.06 5.09 18.58
CA HIS A 360 -6.13 3.73 19.07
C HIS A 360 -5.77 3.66 20.56
N VAL A 361 -6.22 2.61 21.22
CA VAL A 361 -5.93 2.30 22.62
C VAL A 361 -5.80 0.79 22.79
N ILE A 362 -4.87 0.34 23.61
CA ILE A 362 -4.73 -1.09 23.91
C ILE A 362 -5.84 -1.48 24.88
N ALA A 363 -6.42 -2.66 24.71
CA ALA A 363 -7.38 -3.16 25.67
C ALA A 363 -6.79 -3.19 27.10
N GLY A 364 -7.56 -2.68 28.06
CA GLY A 364 -7.14 -2.41 29.43
C GLY A 364 -6.71 -0.97 29.69
N GLU A 365 -6.44 -0.17 28.66
CA GLU A 365 -6.10 1.26 28.79
C GLU A 365 -7.36 2.14 28.68
N PRO A 366 -7.34 3.35 29.29
CA PRO A 366 -8.47 4.27 29.22
C PRO A 366 -8.63 4.89 27.83
N ILE A 367 -9.86 4.94 27.35
CA ILE A 367 -10.27 5.60 26.12
C ILE A 367 -9.96 7.10 26.29
N PRO A 368 -9.15 7.68 25.42
CA PRO A 368 -8.64 9.03 25.64
C PRO A 368 -9.67 10.11 25.30
N THR A 369 -10.60 9.82 24.39
CA THR A 369 -11.60 10.78 23.92
C THR A 369 -12.93 10.08 23.60
N GLU A 370 -14.03 10.76 23.91
CA GLU A 370 -15.39 10.29 23.60
C GLU A 370 -15.58 10.11 22.08
N GLY A 371 -16.30 9.06 21.69
CA GLY A 371 -16.66 8.81 20.30
C GLY A 371 -16.95 7.33 20.02
N TRP A 372 -17.14 7.01 18.74
CA TRP A 372 -17.26 5.63 18.26
C TRP A 372 -15.88 5.01 18.02
N TRP A 373 -15.73 3.77 18.49
CA TRP A 373 -14.51 2.99 18.35
C TRP A 373 -14.87 1.56 17.98
N TYR A 374 -13.98 0.87 17.27
CA TYR A 374 -14.12 -0.54 16.92
C TYR A 374 -12.80 -1.27 17.15
N THR A 375 -12.85 -2.59 17.23
CA THR A 375 -11.66 -3.44 17.26
C THR A 375 -11.77 -4.54 16.21
N LEU A 376 -10.69 -4.77 15.48
CA LEU A 376 -10.61 -5.87 14.52
C LEU A 376 -10.63 -7.24 15.20
N ALA A 377 -10.40 -7.31 16.52
CA ALA A 377 -10.46 -8.55 17.30
C ALA A 377 -11.89 -9.13 17.41
N LYS A 378 -12.92 -8.33 17.11
CA LYS A 378 -14.32 -8.76 17.14
C LYS A 378 -15.12 -8.06 16.04
N HIS A 379 -15.71 -8.83 15.15
CA HIS A 379 -16.65 -8.32 14.17
C HIS A 379 -17.85 -7.64 14.86
N GLY A 380 -18.31 -6.50 14.33
CA GLY A 380 -19.40 -5.72 14.93
C GLY A 380 -19.07 -5.13 16.30
N SER A 381 -17.79 -4.90 16.60
CA SER A 381 -17.33 -4.32 17.86
C SER A 381 -17.53 -2.82 17.96
N ARG A 382 -17.96 -2.15 16.88
CA ARG A 382 -18.18 -0.71 16.85
C ARG A 382 -19.14 -0.30 17.96
N GLN A 383 -18.64 0.47 18.90
CA GLN A 383 -19.43 0.97 20.02
C GLN A 383 -18.93 2.34 20.46
N HIS A 384 -19.83 3.08 21.10
CA HIS A 384 -19.53 4.41 21.60
C HIS A 384 -18.91 4.31 23.00
N PHE A 385 -17.80 5.01 23.21
CA PHE A 385 -17.11 5.12 24.49
C PHE A 385 -17.05 6.56 24.94
N LYS A 386 -17.04 6.78 26.26
CA LYS A 386 -16.70 8.06 26.87
C LYS A 386 -15.20 8.12 27.15
N ALA A 387 -14.67 9.34 27.23
CA ALA A 387 -13.31 9.54 27.72
C ALA A 387 -13.17 8.97 29.14
N GLY A 388 -12.11 8.20 29.37
CA GLY A 388 -11.83 7.49 30.63
C GLY A 388 -12.36 6.05 30.71
N ASP A 389 -13.26 5.64 29.81
CA ASP A 389 -13.75 4.25 29.78
C ASP A 389 -12.60 3.28 29.49
N LEU A 390 -12.52 2.13 30.15
CA LEU A 390 -11.48 1.16 29.83
C LEU A 390 -11.81 0.43 28.53
N ALA A 391 -10.86 0.43 27.60
CA ALA A 391 -10.95 -0.32 26.36
C ALA A 391 -11.08 -1.83 26.68
N PRO A 392 -12.18 -2.50 26.31
CA PRO A 392 -12.46 -3.83 26.83
C PRO A 392 -11.58 -4.88 26.17
N GLN A 393 -11.13 -5.86 26.96
CA GLN A 393 -10.46 -7.04 26.44
C GLN A 393 -11.46 -7.89 25.64
N ILE A 394 -11.10 -8.24 24.42
CA ILE A 394 -11.84 -9.23 23.63
C ILE A 394 -11.10 -10.56 23.75
N SER A 395 -11.65 -11.49 24.52
CA SER A 395 -11.09 -12.82 24.68
C SER A 395 -11.49 -13.70 23.50
N GLN A 396 -10.58 -13.88 22.54
CA GLN A 396 -10.61 -15.00 21.59
C GLN A 396 -9.43 -15.91 21.96
N GLY A 397 -9.70 -17.19 22.19
CA GLY A 397 -8.76 -18.13 22.83
C GLY A 397 -7.33 -18.11 22.26
N ALA A 398 -6.36 -18.39 23.13
CA ALA A 398 -4.92 -18.68 22.93
C ALA A 398 -4.13 -17.98 21.80
N SER A 399 -4.58 -16.85 21.27
CA SER A 399 -3.80 -16.00 20.38
C SER A 399 -3.12 -14.88 21.19
N ARG A 400 -1.79 -14.84 21.14
CA ARG A 400 -0.94 -13.85 21.83
C ARG A 400 -0.89 -12.53 21.03
N GLY A 401 -2.04 -11.91 20.78
CA GLY A 401 -2.15 -10.59 20.18
C GLY A 401 -2.70 -9.57 21.18
N ARG A 402 -2.14 -8.36 21.22
CA ARG A 402 -2.75 -7.26 21.97
C ARG A 402 -4.02 -6.83 21.24
N VAL A 403 -5.16 -6.79 21.94
CA VAL A 403 -6.40 -6.25 21.38
C VAL A 403 -6.27 -4.73 21.33
N ILE A 404 -6.49 -4.15 20.16
CA ILE A 404 -6.39 -2.71 19.93
C ILE A 404 -7.77 -2.21 19.52
N TRP A 405 -8.26 -1.20 20.23
CA TRP A 405 -9.45 -0.44 19.87
C TRP A 405 -9.02 0.77 19.05
N GLN A 406 -9.67 1.01 17.93
CA GLN A 406 -9.40 2.09 16.98
C GLN A 406 -10.61 3.03 16.93
N ARG A 407 -10.36 4.33 16.89
CA ARG A 407 -11.42 5.33 16.76
C ARG A 407 -11.98 5.24 15.35
N ASP A 408 -13.30 5.14 15.23
CA ASP A 408 -13.97 5.08 13.94
C ASP A 408 -13.87 6.44 13.22
N ILE A 409 -13.67 6.41 11.91
CA ILE A 409 -13.64 7.62 11.09
C ILE A 409 -15.07 8.16 10.91
N ASP A 410 -16.05 7.25 10.85
CA ASP A 410 -17.47 7.58 10.89
C ASP A 410 -17.92 7.67 12.35
N GLN A 411 -18.41 8.85 12.77
CA GLN A 411 -18.87 9.10 14.14
C GLN A 411 -20.41 9.15 14.25
N ASP A 412 -21.13 8.76 13.19
CA ASP A 412 -22.59 8.77 13.18
C ASP A 412 -23.18 7.51 13.84
N ALA A 413 -24.31 7.66 14.55
CA ALA A 413 -24.90 6.60 15.37
C ALA A 413 -25.72 5.56 14.58
N ALA A 414 -25.97 5.76 13.29
CA ALA A 414 -27.07 5.12 12.56
C ALA A 414 -26.80 3.70 11.98
N LYS A 415 -25.71 3.02 12.35
CA LYS A 415 -25.29 1.74 11.69
C LYS A 415 -24.96 0.55 12.62
N ALA A 416 -25.44 0.53 13.86
CA ALA A 416 -25.23 -0.63 14.73
C ALA A 416 -26.22 -1.77 14.42
N GLU A 417 -25.74 -2.96 14.00
CA GLU A 417 -26.54 -4.19 13.83
C GLU A 417 -26.06 -5.36 14.74
N PRO A 418 -26.93 -6.32 15.10
CA PRO A 418 -26.74 -7.26 16.21
C PRO A 418 -25.97 -8.56 15.85
N PRO A 419 -25.54 -9.37 16.86
CA PRO A 419 -24.52 -10.42 16.67
C PRO A 419 -25.07 -11.78 16.21
N SER A 420 -24.29 -12.49 15.38
CA SER A 420 -24.45 -13.93 15.07
C SER A 420 -23.10 -14.66 15.17
N LEU A 421 -23.08 -15.83 15.83
CA LEU A 421 -21.91 -16.72 15.99
C LEU A 421 -21.79 -17.67 14.79
N ALA A 422 -20.80 -17.45 13.92
CA ALA A 422 -20.13 -18.46 13.09
C ALA A 422 -18.89 -17.83 12.45
N SER A 423 -17.71 -18.46 12.51
CA SER A 423 -16.55 -18.05 11.71
C SER A 423 -16.75 -18.50 10.25
N PRO A 424 -16.83 -17.59 9.26
CA PRO A 424 -16.92 -17.96 7.86
C PRO A 424 -15.51 -18.19 7.30
N GLY A 425 -15.22 -19.41 6.83
CA GLY A 425 -14.03 -19.68 5.99
C GLY A 425 -13.35 -21.04 6.14
N ALA A 426 -13.60 -21.81 7.20
CA ALA A 426 -12.94 -23.12 7.37
C ALA A 426 -13.67 -24.25 6.60
N VAL A 427 -12.92 -25.07 5.86
CA VAL A 427 -13.43 -26.28 5.19
C VAL A 427 -13.76 -27.33 6.27
N ARG A 428 -14.96 -27.92 6.21
CA ARG A 428 -15.48 -28.88 7.21
C ARG A 428 -15.92 -30.19 6.58
N VAL A 429 -15.66 -31.30 7.26
CA VAL A 429 -15.93 -32.68 6.79
C VAL A 429 -16.38 -33.55 7.97
N ARG A 430 -17.33 -34.47 7.77
CA ARG A 430 -17.82 -35.36 8.84
C ARG A 430 -17.05 -36.68 8.90
N SER A 431 -17.01 -37.31 10.08
CA SER A 431 -16.48 -38.67 10.24
C SER A 431 -17.10 -39.65 9.23
N GLY A 432 -16.27 -40.54 8.68
CA GLY A 432 -16.63 -41.49 7.62
C GLY A 432 -16.51 -40.93 6.20
N GLU A 433 -16.56 -39.60 6.01
CA GLU A 433 -16.36 -38.98 4.70
C GLU A 433 -14.86 -38.89 4.35
N PRO A 434 -14.47 -39.09 3.08
CA PRO A 434 -13.08 -39.02 2.67
C PRO A 434 -12.53 -37.58 2.77
N CYS A 435 -11.30 -37.44 3.29
CA CYS A 435 -10.62 -36.16 3.42
C CYS A 435 -10.42 -35.47 2.05
N PRO A 436 -10.96 -34.26 1.82
CA PRO A 436 -10.95 -33.61 0.51
C PRO A 436 -9.62 -32.92 0.18
N TYR A 437 -8.78 -32.61 1.17
CA TYR A 437 -7.48 -31.98 0.95
C TYR A 437 -6.45 -32.47 1.98
N PRO A 438 -5.21 -32.81 1.55
CA PRO A 438 -4.17 -33.18 2.48
C PRO A 438 -3.82 -31.97 3.36
N GLY A 439 -3.85 -32.16 4.67
CA GLY A 439 -3.77 -31.03 5.60
C GLY A 439 -3.79 -31.45 7.04
N ILE A 440 -3.63 -30.47 7.91
CA ILE A 440 -3.86 -30.59 9.34
C ILE A 440 -5.32 -30.21 9.61
N TRP A 441 -6.02 -31.07 10.32
CA TRP A 441 -7.43 -30.93 10.67
C TRP A 441 -7.62 -31.05 12.17
N VAL A 442 -8.65 -30.41 12.69
CA VAL A 442 -9.03 -30.47 14.11
C VAL A 442 -10.50 -30.86 14.22
N CYS A 443 -10.82 -31.66 15.22
CA CYS A 443 -12.21 -31.97 15.55
C CYS A 443 -12.84 -30.72 16.19
N GLU A 444 -13.95 -30.24 15.63
CA GLU A 444 -14.70 -29.11 16.18
C GLU A 444 -15.60 -29.54 17.35
N ASP A 445 -16.04 -30.80 17.36
CA ASP A 445 -17.00 -31.31 18.34
C ASP A 445 -16.34 -31.72 19.66
N GLU A 446 -15.06 -32.13 19.63
CA GLU A 446 -14.25 -32.41 20.82
C GLU A 446 -12.83 -31.82 20.68
N PRO A 447 -12.31 -31.09 21.68
CA PRO A 447 -10.98 -30.51 21.61
C PRO A 447 -9.89 -31.59 21.63
N GLY A 448 -9.31 -31.82 20.46
CA GLY A 448 -8.19 -32.75 20.26
C GLY A 448 -6.98 -32.04 19.64
N ALA A 449 -5.83 -32.71 19.69
CA ALA A 449 -4.66 -32.23 18.97
C ALA A 449 -4.96 -32.21 17.45
N PRO A 450 -4.49 -31.20 16.70
CA PRO A 450 -4.61 -31.19 15.24
C PRO A 450 -3.89 -32.40 14.63
N GLN A 451 -4.54 -33.06 13.67
CA GLN A 451 -4.05 -34.30 13.07
C GLN A 451 -3.85 -34.14 11.56
N PRO A 452 -2.74 -34.64 11.00
CA PRO A 452 -2.55 -34.68 9.57
C PRO A 452 -3.42 -35.77 8.94
N PHE A 453 -4.17 -35.42 7.91
CA PHE A 453 -4.86 -36.38 7.06
C PHE A 453 -4.41 -36.22 5.62
N ALA A 454 -4.14 -37.35 4.96
CA ALA A 454 -3.87 -37.38 3.53
C ALA A 454 -5.16 -37.36 2.73
N TYR A 455 -5.06 -36.96 1.46
CA TYR A 455 -6.19 -36.93 0.54
C TYR A 455 -6.91 -38.30 0.47
N GLN A 456 -8.24 -38.27 0.47
CA GLN A 456 -9.17 -39.41 0.46
C GLN A 456 -9.10 -40.37 1.65
N THR A 457 -8.35 -40.06 2.71
CA THR A 457 -8.42 -40.85 3.94
C THR A 457 -9.77 -40.60 4.63
N PRO A 458 -10.58 -41.63 4.95
CA PRO A 458 -11.84 -41.44 5.66
C PRO A 458 -11.61 -40.78 7.02
N MET A 459 -12.36 -39.71 7.30
CA MET A 459 -12.20 -38.97 8.55
C MET A 459 -12.60 -39.86 9.73
N PRO A 460 -11.77 -39.95 10.78
CA PRO A 460 -12.02 -40.89 11.86
C PRO A 460 -13.19 -40.43 12.74
N GLN A 461 -13.84 -41.39 13.38
CA GLN A 461 -14.69 -41.14 14.54
C GLN A 461 -13.81 -40.88 15.76
N VAL A 462 -14.30 -40.03 16.67
CA VAL A 462 -13.65 -39.80 17.96
C VAL A 462 -14.53 -40.46 19.03
N ASN A 463 -13.94 -41.33 19.86
CA ASN A 463 -14.65 -42.08 20.92
C ASN A 463 -15.88 -42.87 20.42
N GLY A 464 -15.85 -43.34 19.17
CA GLY A 464 -16.95 -44.10 18.54
C GLY A 464 -18.14 -43.26 18.11
N ARG A 465 -17.98 -41.93 18.00
CA ARG A 465 -19.02 -41.00 17.56
C ARG A 465 -18.60 -40.26 16.29
N ASP A 466 -19.59 -39.96 15.44
CA ASP A 466 -19.38 -39.13 14.26
C ASP A 466 -19.25 -37.66 14.64
N VAL A 467 -18.13 -37.07 14.24
CA VAL A 467 -17.75 -35.69 14.58
C VAL A 467 -17.45 -34.86 13.33
N CYS A 468 -17.46 -33.54 13.46
CA CYS A 468 -17.07 -32.59 12.44
C CYS A 468 -15.59 -32.23 12.55
N TRP A 469 -14.88 -32.30 11.44
CA TRP A 469 -13.47 -31.95 11.32
C TRP A 469 -13.32 -30.67 10.51
N ALA A 470 -12.65 -29.67 11.05
CA ALA A 470 -12.31 -28.44 10.36
C ALA A 470 -10.83 -28.41 9.98
N MET A 471 -10.55 -28.00 8.75
CA MET A 471 -9.19 -27.87 8.26
C MET A 471 -8.55 -26.60 8.83
N VAL A 472 -7.35 -26.75 9.38
CA VAL A 472 -6.59 -25.65 9.99
C VAL A 472 -5.33 -25.30 9.20
N LYS A 473 -4.80 -26.20 8.37
CA LYS A 473 -3.64 -25.91 7.50
C LYS A 473 -3.53 -26.90 6.35
N PHE A 474 -3.19 -26.45 5.14
CA PHE A 474 -2.83 -27.35 4.04
C PHE A 474 -1.43 -27.93 4.22
N LEU A 475 -1.24 -29.18 3.83
CA LEU A 475 0.08 -29.78 3.62
C LEU A 475 0.32 -29.81 2.11
N ARG A 476 1.42 -29.21 1.65
CA ARG A 476 1.81 -29.19 0.24
C ARG A 476 2.24 -30.56 -0.26
#